data_AF-H1VFD9-F1
#
_entry.id   AF-H1VFD9-F1
#
_cell.length_a   1.000
_cell.length_b   1.000
_cell.length_c   1.000
_cell.angle_alpha   90.00
_cell.angle_beta   90.00
_cell.angle_gamma   90.00
#
_symmetry.space_group_name_H-M   'P 1'
#
loop_
_entity.id
_entity.type
_entity.pdbx_description
1 polymer ?
#
loop_
_entity_poly.entity_id
_entity_poly.type
_entity_poly.pdbx_seq_one_letter_code
_entity_poly.pdbx_strand_id
1 'polypeptide(L)'
;MIVWKYAFLASAALRTVDAHGTVNGIMADGVFYEGYSPQMQFKQPPPQVVGWSIPQDLSNGFVAVDKYADPDIICHVGAEPAPIAAKVTAGSNLTVFWTADWPESHHGPMMDYLAPCNGDCAGVNKADLQFFKIDAVGLVDGTKAPGRWGSDDMLANNRSWTMTIPAGIAAGQYVLRHETIALHEAGREGGAQNYPQCVSIDVQGGGSEKPPGVRATELYRANDEGIKFNIYKDNLEYSIPGPPVLGGQPQQQPQPQPPQNPTRRRRRVAVVY
;
A
#
# COMPACT_ATOMS: atom_id res chain seq x y z
N MET A 1 7.11 56.86 -39.90
CA MET A 1 7.61 56.21 -38.67
C MET A 1 6.68 55.07 -38.31
N ILE A 2 7.12 53.83 -38.51
CA ILE A 2 6.33 52.61 -38.24
C ILE A 2 6.79 52.09 -36.88
N VAL A 3 5.90 52.05 -35.89
CA VAL A 3 6.20 51.48 -34.57
C VAL A 3 5.59 50.08 -34.52
N TRP A 4 6.45 49.07 -34.58
CA TRP A 4 6.09 47.67 -34.33
C TRP A 4 5.74 47.49 -32.85
N LYS A 5 4.51 47.03 -32.57
CA LYS A 5 4.13 46.55 -31.23
C LYS A 5 4.49 45.07 -31.13
N TYR A 6 5.53 44.75 -30.37
CA TYR A 6 5.83 43.39 -29.97
C TYR A 6 4.76 42.91 -28.98
N ALA A 7 3.93 41.96 -29.39
CA ALA A 7 3.07 41.22 -28.49
C ALA A 7 3.90 40.12 -27.83
N PHE A 8 4.22 40.28 -26.55
CA PHE A 8 4.75 39.21 -25.71
C PHE A 8 3.62 38.23 -25.42
N LEU A 9 3.64 37.07 -26.08
CA LEU A 9 2.85 35.90 -25.67
C LEU A 9 3.52 35.32 -24.42
N ALA A 10 2.99 35.65 -23.24
CA ALA A 10 3.33 34.95 -22.01
C ALA A 10 2.64 33.58 -22.04
N SER A 11 3.38 32.54 -22.41
CA SER A 11 2.95 31.15 -22.24
C SER A 11 2.99 30.81 -20.76
N ALA A 12 1.81 30.82 -20.11
CA ALA A 12 1.65 30.21 -18.81
C ALA A 12 1.84 28.68 -18.97
N ALA A 13 3.02 28.19 -18.61
CA ALA A 13 3.23 26.77 -18.41
C ALA A 13 2.39 26.34 -17.19
N LEU A 14 1.22 25.78 -17.46
CA LEU A 14 0.46 25.02 -16.45
C LEU A 14 1.33 23.84 -16.04
N ARG A 15 2.04 23.98 -14.91
CA ARG A 15 2.61 22.83 -14.21
C ARG A 15 1.44 22.11 -13.58
N THR A 16 0.96 21.06 -14.22
CA THR A 16 0.17 20.05 -13.53
C THR A 16 1.13 19.40 -12.53
N VAL A 17 1.07 19.83 -11.27
CA VAL A 17 1.74 19.12 -10.19
C VAL A 17 0.91 17.86 -10.01
N ASP A 18 1.34 16.79 -10.66
CA ASP A 18 0.84 15.46 -10.34
C ASP A 18 1.41 15.14 -8.96
N ALA A 19 0.59 15.31 -7.93
CA ALA A 19 1.03 15.29 -6.55
C ALA A 19 1.03 13.87 -5.97
N HIS A 20 1.10 12.82 -6.79
CA HIS A 20 1.06 11.45 -6.31
C HIS A 20 1.97 10.56 -7.17
N GLY A 21 2.34 9.40 -6.63
CA GLY A 21 3.31 8.53 -7.26
C GLY A 21 2.84 7.09 -7.42
N THR A 22 3.54 6.36 -8.29
CA THR A 22 3.36 4.94 -8.55
C THR A 22 4.70 4.23 -8.46
N VAL A 23 4.71 2.89 -8.51
CA VAL A 23 5.94 2.11 -8.55
C VAL A 23 6.46 2.02 -9.99
N ASN A 24 7.67 2.52 -10.23
CA ASN A 24 8.29 2.51 -11.57
C ASN A 24 9.15 1.26 -11.84
N GLY A 25 9.43 0.46 -10.82
CA GLY A 25 10.14 -0.81 -10.97
C GLY A 25 10.60 -1.41 -9.66
N ILE A 26 11.24 -2.58 -9.77
CA ILE A 26 11.83 -3.30 -8.65
C ILE A 26 13.26 -3.73 -8.97
N MET A 27 14.07 -3.97 -7.94
CA MET A 27 15.34 -4.66 -8.04
C MET A 27 15.27 -5.95 -7.23
N ALA A 28 15.49 -7.08 -7.88
CA ALA A 28 15.51 -8.40 -7.26
C ALA A 28 16.79 -9.12 -7.70
N ASP A 29 17.54 -9.65 -6.73
CA ASP A 29 18.83 -10.33 -6.97
C ASP A 29 19.79 -9.55 -7.87
N GLY A 30 19.83 -8.21 -7.71
CA GLY A 30 20.68 -7.30 -8.49
C GLY A 30 20.22 -7.00 -9.91
N VAL A 31 19.04 -7.50 -10.31
CA VAL A 31 18.42 -7.22 -11.62
C VAL A 31 17.28 -6.23 -11.45
N PHE A 32 17.31 -5.15 -12.23
CA PHE A 32 16.20 -4.20 -12.30
C PHE A 32 15.13 -4.71 -13.26
N TYR A 33 13.89 -4.70 -12.81
CA TYR A 33 12.70 -5.01 -13.60
C TYR A 33 11.81 -3.77 -13.67
N GLU A 34 11.44 -3.38 -14.88
CA GLU A 34 10.56 -2.23 -15.11
C GLU A 34 9.15 -2.53 -14.57
N GLY A 35 8.58 -1.55 -13.87
CA GLY A 35 7.19 -1.55 -13.41
C GLY A 35 6.24 -1.15 -14.54
N TYR A 36 4.95 -1.02 -14.23
CA TYR A 36 4.00 -0.53 -15.20
C TYR A 36 3.90 0.99 -15.15
N SER A 37 3.82 1.61 -16.32
CA SER A 37 3.39 3.00 -16.46
C SER A 37 2.15 3.04 -17.37
N PRO A 38 1.09 3.78 -17.02
CA PRO A 38 -0.12 3.87 -17.85
C PRO A 38 0.16 4.31 -19.30
N GLN A 39 1.24 5.05 -19.55
CA GLN A 39 1.65 5.48 -20.88
C GLN A 39 2.07 4.30 -21.78
N MET A 40 2.45 3.16 -21.20
CA MET A 40 2.82 1.95 -21.93
C MET A 40 1.65 1.37 -22.74
N GLN A 41 0.40 1.62 -22.34
CA GLN A 41 -0.79 1.13 -23.07
C GLN A 41 -0.92 1.71 -24.48
N PHE A 42 -0.23 2.83 -24.75
CA PHE A 42 -0.24 3.49 -26.06
C PHE A 42 0.93 3.08 -26.96
N LYS A 43 1.80 2.17 -26.52
CA LYS A 43 2.93 1.65 -27.31
C LYS A 43 2.54 0.40 -28.09
N GLN A 44 3.19 0.15 -29.23
CA GLN A 44 2.91 -0.99 -30.12
C GLN A 44 4.20 -1.71 -30.55
N PRO A 45 4.44 -2.97 -30.14
CA PRO A 45 3.68 -3.70 -29.12
C PRO A 45 3.85 -3.07 -27.71
N PRO A 46 2.89 -3.24 -26.78
CA PRO A 46 3.08 -2.84 -25.39
C PRO A 46 4.29 -3.57 -24.77
N PRO A 47 5.16 -2.86 -24.02
CA PRO A 47 6.23 -3.50 -23.27
C PRO A 47 5.71 -4.57 -22.30
N GLN A 48 6.43 -5.68 -22.17
CA GLN A 48 6.17 -6.67 -21.14
C GLN A 48 6.96 -6.29 -19.89
N VAL A 49 6.25 -6.06 -18.80
CA VAL A 49 6.78 -5.59 -17.52
C VAL A 49 6.26 -6.46 -16.39
N VAL A 50 6.91 -6.40 -15.23
CA VAL A 50 6.55 -7.24 -14.06
C VAL A 50 5.48 -6.59 -13.19
N GLY A 51 5.32 -5.26 -13.31
CA GLY A 51 4.24 -4.52 -12.67
C GLY A 51 2.91 -4.83 -13.33
N TRP A 52 1.88 -5.03 -12.51
CA TRP A 52 0.51 -5.19 -12.99
C TRP A 52 0.06 -3.91 -13.69
N SER A 53 -0.68 -4.06 -14.79
CA SER A 53 -1.17 -2.87 -15.50
C SER A 53 -2.24 -2.18 -14.68
N ILE A 54 -2.24 -0.86 -14.65
CA ILE A 54 -3.24 0.00 -13.98
C ILE A 54 -3.72 1.07 -14.98
N PRO A 55 -4.32 0.67 -16.12
CA PRO A 55 -4.54 1.56 -17.27
C PRO A 55 -5.48 2.73 -16.99
N GLN A 56 -6.27 2.63 -15.91
CA GLN A 56 -7.24 3.64 -15.48
C GLN A 56 -6.64 4.64 -14.49
N ASP A 57 -5.48 4.35 -13.91
CA ASP A 57 -4.80 5.26 -12.98
C ASP A 57 -3.97 6.33 -13.72
N LEU A 58 -4.65 7.22 -14.42
CA LEU A 58 -4.01 8.24 -15.26
C LEU A 58 -3.52 9.48 -14.49
N SER A 59 -3.79 9.54 -13.18
CA SER A 59 -3.48 10.68 -12.32
C SER A 59 -2.69 10.27 -11.07
N ASN A 60 -2.03 9.11 -11.11
CA ASN A 60 -1.33 8.50 -9.98
C ASN A 60 -2.17 8.49 -8.68
N GLY A 61 -3.49 8.29 -8.81
CA GLY A 61 -4.45 8.42 -7.72
C GLY A 61 -4.41 7.27 -6.72
N PHE A 62 -5.45 7.22 -5.89
CA PHE A 62 -5.58 6.26 -4.81
C PHE A 62 -6.89 5.48 -4.90
N VAL A 63 -6.93 4.35 -4.19
CA VAL A 63 -8.16 3.65 -3.86
C VAL A 63 -8.70 4.22 -2.55
N ALA A 64 -9.94 4.70 -2.58
CA ALA A 64 -10.59 5.32 -1.42
C ALA A 64 -11.15 4.29 -0.43
N VAL A 65 -11.46 4.72 0.78
CA VAL A 65 -11.97 3.86 1.86
C VAL A 65 -13.29 3.17 1.51
N ASP A 66 -14.17 3.83 0.75
CA ASP A 66 -15.45 3.25 0.29
C ASP A 66 -15.27 2.15 -0.77
N LYS A 67 -14.04 1.98 -1.27
CA LYS A 67 -13.62 0.95 -2.23
C LYS A 67 -12.90 -0.24 -1.62
N TYR A 68 -12.87 -0.36 -0.30
CA TYR A 68 -12.21 -1.51 0.37
C TYR A 68 -12.85 -2.86 0.10
N ALA A 69 -14.11 -2.91 -0.33
CA ALA A 69 -14.75 -4.16 -0.75
C ALA A 69 -14.72 -4.36 -2.29
N ASP A 70 -14.22 -3.38 -3.05
CA ASP A 70 -14.17 -3.41 -4.51
C ASP A 70 -12.88 -4.07 -5.01
N PRO A 71 -12.87 -4.66 -6.22
CA PRO A 71 -11.67 -5.27 -6.81
C PRO A 71 -10.49 -4.30 -7.01
N ASP A 72 -10.71 -2.99 -6.94
CA ASP A 72 -9.66 -1.97 -7.08
C ASP A 72 -8.68 -2.00 -5.92
N ILE A 73 -9.10 -2.37 -4.70
CA ILE A 73 -8.18 -2.44 -3.54
C ILE A 73 -7.12 -3.55 -3.67
N ILE A 74 -7.35 -4.50 -4.58
CA ILE A 74 -6.47 -5.66 -4.77
C ILE A 74 -5.12 -5.20 -5.33
N CYS A 75 -5.13 -4.56 -6.49
CA CYS A 75 -3.94 -4.17 -7.24
C CYS A 75 -4.05 -2.79 -7.91
N HIS A 76 -4.95 -1.94 -7.42
CA HIS A 76 -5.36 -0.63 -7.98
C HIS A 76 -6.43 -0.70 -9.09
N VAL A 77 -6.87 0.47 -9.53
CA VAL A 77 -8.03 0.70 -10.40
C VAL A 77 -7.80 0.11 -11.78
N GLY A 78 -8.73 -0.76 -12.19
CA GLY A 78 -8.66 -1.42 -13.49
C GLY A 78 -7.49 -2.39 -13.64
N ALA A 79 -6.90 -2.84 -12.52
CA ALA A 79 -5.65 -3.58 -12.59
C ALA A 79 -5.78 -4.96 -13.25
N GLU A 80 -4.85 -5.30 -14.15
CA GLU A 80 -4.76 -6.61 -14.81
C GLU A 80 -3.38 -7.26 -14.59
N PRO A 81 -3.32 -8.61 -14.53
CA PRO A 81 -2.08 -9.34 -14.25
C PRO A 81 -0.92 -9.00 -15.19
N ALA A 82 0.28 -8.94 -14.62
CA ALA A 82 1.50 -8.71 -15.40
C ALA A 82 1.83 -9.94 -16.28
N PRO A 83 2.28 -9.73 -17.54
CA PRO A 83 2.55 -10.82 -18.49
C PRO A 83 3.84 -11.60 -18.19
N ILE A 84 4.71 -11.08 -17.32
CA ILE A 84 5.98 -11.70 -16.93
C ILE A 84 6.19 -11.54 -15.41
N ALA A 85 7.05 -12.39 -14.84
CA ALA A 85 7.41 -12.36 -13.42
C ALA A 85 8.91 -12.10 -13.22
N ALA A 86 9.26 -11.31 -12.19
CA ALA A 86 10.64 -11.11 -11.78
C ALA A 86 11.16 -12.30 -10.98
N LYS A 87 12.34 -12.81 -11.31
CA LYS A 87 12.97 -13.86 -10.49
C LYS A 87 13.52 -13.25 -9.21
N VAL A 88 13.27 -13.91 -8.08
CA VAL A 88 13.81 -13.50 -6.79
C VAL A 88 14.09 -14.72 -5.93
N THR A 89 15.21 -14.71 -5.21
CA THR A 89 15.57 -15.82 -4.32
C THR A 89 14.87 -15.68 -2.97
N ALA A 90 14.26 -16.74 -2.46
CA ALA A 90 13.71 -16.73 -1.10
C ALA A 90 14.81 -16.40 -0.08
N GLY A 91 14.53 -15.48 0.85
CA GLY A 91 15.49 -14.96 1.83
C GLY A 91 16.32 -13.77 1.33
N SER A 92 16.26 -13.42 0.04
CA SER A 92 16.94 -12.23 -0.47
C SER A 92 16.09 -10.97 -0.30
N ASN A 93 16.76 -9.82 -0.42
CA ASN A 93 16.10 -8.54 -0.42
C ASN A 93 15.59 -8.21 -1.83
N LEU A 94 14.36 -7.71 -1.88
CA LEU A 94 13.79 -7.03 -3.03
C LEU A 94 13.77 -5.53 -2.70
N THR A 95 13.89 -4.66 -3.69
CA THR A 95 13.70 -3.21 -3.51
C THR A 95 12.66 -2.72 -4.50
N VAL A 96 11.67 -1.97 -4.03
CA VAL A 96 10.68 -1.26 -4.85
C VAL A 96 11.10 0.20 -5.01
N PHE A 97 10.92 0.77 -6.19
CA PHE A 97 11.22 2.17 -6.49
C PHE A 97 9.93 2.94 -6.85
N TRP A 98 9.73 4.07 -6.19
CA TRP A 98 8.62 4.98 -6.43
C TRP A 98 9.02 6.09 -7.42
N THR A 99 8.03 6.65 -8.12
CA THR A 99 8.23 7.84 -8.95
C THR A 99 8.70 9.04 -8.10
N ALA A 100 9.30 10.03 -8.77
CA ALA A 100 9.89 11.20 -8.11
C ALA A 100 8.87 12.06 -7.34
N ASP A 101 7.59 11.92 -7.67
CA ASP A 101 6.51 12.85 -7.36
C ASP A 101 5.74 12.50 -6.07
N TRP A 102 6.15 11.47 -5.31
CA TRP A 102 5.55 11.16 -4.01
C TRP A 102 5.69 12.36 -3.04
N PRO A 103 4.59 12.91 -2.49
CA PRO A 103 4.68 14.09 -1.63
C PRO A 103 5.23 13.79 -0.25
N GLU A 104 6.01 14.73 0.27
CA GLU A 104 6.46 14.72 1.67
C GLU A 104 5.28 14.75 2.66
N SER A 105 4.15 15.37 2.31
CA SER A 105 2.97 15.42 3.19
C SER A 105 2.25 14.10 3.34
N HIS A 106 2.48 13.11 2.46
CA HIS A 106 1.76 11.85 2.42
C HIS A 106 2.36 10.83 3.40
N HIS A 107 2.38 11.21 4.67
CA HIS A 107 2.82 10.38 5.77
C HIS A 107 1.93 9.15 5.92
N GLY A 108 2.54 7.96 6.07
CA GLY A 108 1.80 6.71 6.12
C GLY A 108 2.65 5.46 6.34
N PRO A 109 2.01 4.33 6.67
CA PRO A 109 2.70 3.05 6.71
C PRO A 109 3.17 2.61 5.31
N MET A 110 4.20 1.76 5.29
CA MET A 110 4.59 0.94 4.16
C MET A 110 4.30 -0.52 4.51
N MET A 111 3.65 -1.26 3.61
CA MET A 111 3.24 -2.65 3.86
C MET A 111 3.43 -3.50 2.61
N ASP A 112 3.88 -4.73 2.82
CA ASP A 112 4.16 -5.68 1.75
C ASP A 112 3.45 -7.00 2.02
N TYR A 113 2.80 -7.51 0.97
CA TYR A 113 2.05 -8.76 1.03
C TYR A 113 2.43 -9.67 -0.13
N LEU A 114 2.36 -10.98 0.09
CA LEU A 114 2.46 -11.98 -0.96
C LEU A 114 1.16 -12.78 -1.06
N ALA A 115 0.75 -13.12 -2.27
CA ALA A 115 -0.30 -14.08 -2.54
C ALA A 115 0.18 -15.10 -3.59
N PRO A 116 0.12 -16.41 -3.33
CA PRO A 116 0.54 -17.41 -4.31
C PRO A 116 -0.42 -17.42 -5.50
N CYS A 117 0.12 -17.40 -6.72
CA CYS A 117 -0.69 -17.50 -7.94
C CYS A 117 -1.21 -18.93 -8.17
N ASN A 118 -0.64 -19.92 -7.47
CA ASN A 118 -0.94 -21.36 -7.65
C ASN A 118 -0.78 -21.82 -9.11
N GLY A 119 0.19 -21.24 -9.80
CA GLY A 119 0.40 -21.37 -11.24
C GLY A 119 1.09 -20.12 -11.78
N ASP A 120 0.84 -19.80 -13.03
CA ASP A 120 1.33 -18.59 -13.68
C ASP A 120 0.51 -17.37 -13.23
N CYS A 121 1.19 -16.33 -12.75
CA CYS A 121 0.54 -15.08 -12.37
C CYS A 121 -0.06 -14.35 -13.58
N ALA A 122 0.43 -14.55 -14.81
CA ALA A 122 -0.14 -13.90 -15.99
C ALA A 122 -1.60 -14.30 -16.28
N GLY A 123 -2.03 -15.46 -15.77
CA GLY A 123 -3.41 -15.96 -15.91
C GLY A 123 -4.22 -15.97 -14.61
N VAL A 124 -3.73 -15.34 -13.53
CA VAL A 124 -4.40 -15.41 -12.23
C VAL A 124 -5.64 -14.54 -12.18
N ASN A 125 -6.73 -15.06 -11.61
CA ASN A 125 -7.86 -14.24 -11.23
C ASN A 125 -7.55 -13.50 -9.92
N LYS A 126 -7.42 -12.17 -9.98
CA LYS A 126 -7.02 -11.36 -8.83
C LYS A 126 -7.96 -11.47 -7.63
N ALA A 127 -9.24 -11.77 -7.84
CA ALA A 127 -10.23 -11.96 -6.77
C ALA A 127 -10.01 -13.24 -5.94
N ASP A 128 -9.26 -14.20 -6.47
CA ASP A 128 -8.94 -15.47 -5.79
C ASP A 128 -7.64 -15.38 -4.97
N LEU A 129 -6.87 -14.29 -5.11
CA LEU A 129 -5.63 -14.08 -4.38
C LEU A 129 -5.90 -13.92 -2.87
N GLN A 130 -5.11 -14.65 -2.08
CA GLN A 130 -5.12 -14.57 -0.62
C GLN A 130 -3.76 -14.07 -0.15
N PHE A 131 -3.73 -12.86 0.39
CA PHE A 131 -2.54 -12.12 0.76
C PHE A 131 -2.16 -12.37 2.21
N PHE A 132 -0.90 -12.74 2.45
CA PHE A 132 -0.29 -12.72 3.77
C PHE A 132 0.76 -11.60 3.83
N LYS A 133 0.83 -10.89 4.95
CA LYS A 133 1.74 -9.76 5.13
C LYS A 133 3.15 -10.27 5.44
N ILE A 134 4.15 -9.74 4.75
CA ILE A 134 5.56 -10.13 4.93
C ILE A 134 6.40 -9.03 5.58
N ASP A 135 6.00 -7.78 5.42
CA ASP A 135 6.65 -6.62 6.05
C ASP A 135 5.62 -5.52 6.31
N ALA A 136 5.85 -4.74 7.36
CA ALA A 136 5.13 -3.50 7.59
C ALA A 136 5.86 -2.58 8.56
N VAL A 137 5.99 -1.31 8.17
CA VAL A 137 6.48 -0.23 9.01
C VAL A 137 5.45 0.89 9.03
N GLY A 138 4.93 1.19 10.20
CA GLY A 138 3.96 2.27 10.42
C GLY A 138 4.63 3.56 10.87
N LEU A 139 4.21 4.07 12.02
CA LEU A 139 4.82 5.19 12.71
C LEU A 139 6.16 4.77 13.34
N VAL A 140 7.23 5.48 12.98
CA VAL A 140 8.60 5.23 13.47
C VAL A 140 8.95 6.16 14.64
N ASP A 141 8.49 7.41 14.60
CA ASP A 141 8.60 8.35 15.73
C ASP A 141 7.33 9.20 15.84
N GLY A 142 6.57 9.01 16.91
CA GLY A 142 5.33 9.72 17.21
C GLY A 142 5.45 10.88 18.17
N THR A 143 6.66 11.25 18.61
CA THR A 143 6.85 12.22 19.70
C THR A 143 6.29 13.60 19.37
N LYS A 144 6.39 14.03 18.11
CA LYS A 144 5.85 15.29 17.60
C LYS A 144 5.05 15.07 16.32
N ALA A 145 3.91 15.75 16.19
CA ALA A 145 3.14 15.77 14.94
C ALA A 145 3.96 16.32 13.75
N PRO A 146 3.79 15.81 12.52
CA PRO A 146 2.93 14.68 12.15
C PRO A 146 3.55 13.29 12.42
N GLY A 147 4.75 13.24 13.01
CA GLY A 147 5.54 12.04 13.22
C GLY A 147 6.49 11.74 12.06
N ARG A 148 7.32 10.71 12.22
CA ARG A 148 8.10 10.09 11.14
C ARG A 148 7.54 8.69 10.87
N TRP A 149 7.34 8.36 9.61
CA TRP A 149 6.60 7.19 9.14
C TRP A 149 7.44 6.36 8.17
N GLY A 150 6.99 5.13 7.87
CA GLY A 150 7.61 4.30 6.85
C GLY A 150 7.72 5.00 5.49
N SER A 151 6.72 5.80 5.10
CA SER A 151 6.76 6.62 3.87
C SER A 151 7.91 7.64 3.87
N ASP A 152 8.25 8.19 5.03
CA ASP A 152 9.34 9.17 5.16
C ASP A 152 10.70 8.48 5.01
N ASP A 153 10.82 7.25 5.52
CA ASP A 153 12.00 6.41 5.34
C ASP A 153 12.16 5.99 3.87
N MET A 154 11.04 5.66 3.19
CA MET A 154 11.01 5.41 1.75
C MET A 154 11.51 6.64 0.96
N LEU A 155 10.99 7.84 1.29
CA LEU A 155 11.41 9.09 0.65
C LEU A 155 12.91 9.38 0.88
N ALA A 156 13.38 9.24 2.12
CA ALA A 156 14.77 9.48 2.51
C ALA A 156 15.74 8.50 1.82
N ASN A 157 15.29 7.27 1.54
CA ASN A 157 16.08 6.26 0.86
C ASN A 157 15.95 6.34 -0.67
N ASN A 158 16.07 7.56 -1.23
CA ASN A 158 15.93 7.83 -2.66
C ASN A 158 14.62 7.30 -3.27
N ARG A 159 13.51 7.42 -2.54
CA ARG A 159 12.17 6.96 -2.96
C ARG A 159 12.15 5.46 -3.23
N SER A 160 12.76 4.70 -2.34
CA SER A 160 12.84 3.25 -2.46
C SER A 160 12.55 2.55 -1.14
N TRP A 161 11.88 1.40 -1.23
CA TRP A 161 11.50 0.57 -0.10
C TRP A 161 12.10 -0.82 -0.26
N THR A 162 12.75 -1.36 0.76
CA THR A 162 13.38 -2.68 0.70
C THR A 162 12.76 -3.61 1.73
N MET A 163 12.39 -4.80 1.27
CA MET A 163 11.74 -5.85 2.03
C MET A 163 12.48 -7.17 1.77
N THR A 164 12.39 -8.11 2.70
CA THR A 164 12.99 -9.43 2.55
C THR A 164 11.91 -10.44 2.14
N ILE A 165 12.14 -11.19 1.06
CA ILE A 165 11.27 -12.31 0.70
C ILE A 165 11.48 -13.41 1.76
N PRO A 166 10.44 -13.92 2.44
CA PRO A 166 10.64 -14.90 3.50
C PRO A 166 11.38 -16.15 3.01
N ALA A 167 12.39 -16.61 3.74
CA ALA A 167 13.18 -17.79 3.34
C ALA A 167 12.39 -19.12 3.46
N GLY A 168 11.34 -19.15 4.29
CA GLY A 168 10.58 -20.36 4.61
C GLY A 168 9.44 -20.70 3.63
N ILE A 169 8.99 -19.73 2.82
CA ILE A 169 7.85 -19.94 1.91
C ILE A 169 8.21 -20.88 0.78
N ALA A 170 7.20 -21.59 0.26
CA ALA A 170 7.36 -22.46 -0.89
C ALA A 170 7.79 -21.68 -2.15
N ALA A 171 8.65 -22.27 -2.97
CA ALA A 171 8.96 -21.76 -4.31
C ALA A 171 7.70 -21.64 -5.18
N GLY A 172 7.73 -20.73 -6.15
CA GLY A 172 6.66 -20.54 -7.14
C GLY A 172 6.36 -19.08 -7.40
N GLN A 173 5.37 -18.82 -8.26
CA GLN A 173 4.98 -17.45 -8.56
C GLN A 173 4.01 -16.88 -7.53
N TYR A 174 4.26 -15.64 -7.14
CA TYR A 174 3.47 -14.85 -6.22
C TYR A 174 3.15 -13.49 -6.82
N VAL A 175 2.01 -12.92 -6.43
CA VAL A 175 1.78 -11.49 -6.53
C VAL A 175 2.36 -10.84 -5.28
N LEU A 176 3.37 -9.99 -5.46
CA LEU A 176 3.79 -9.01 -4.46
C LEU A 176 2.87 -7.80 -4.56
N ARG A 177 2.14 -7.52 -3.47
CA ARG A 177 1.34 -6.31 -3.31
C ARG A 177 2.07 -5.39 -2.33
N HIS A 178 2.71 -4.36 -2.87
CA HIS A 178 3.33 -3.27 -2.12
C HIS A 178 2.33 -2.14 -1.95
N GLU A 179 2.21 -1.55 -0.77
CA GLU A 179 1.25 -0.47 -0.53
C GLU A 179 1.76 0.53 0.50
N THR A 180 1.45 1.80 0.25
CA THR A 180 1.38 2.81 1.29
C THR A 180 -0.04 3.36 1.43
N ILE A 181 -0.37 3.81 2.65
CA ILE A 181 -1.64 4.47 2.94
C ILE A 181 -1.34 5.90 3.39
N ALA A 182 -1.67 6.90 2.58
CA ALA A 182 -1.46 8.29 2.99
C ALA A 182 -2.51 8.71 4.02
N LEU A 183 -2.06 9.21 5.17
CA LEU A 183 -2.89 9.55 6.33
C LEU A 183 -3.09 11.06 6.54
N HIS A 184 -2.57 11.90 5.65
CA HIS A 184 -2.63 13.36 5.78
C HIS A 184 -4.06 13.91 5.90
N GLU A 185 -5.06 13.18 5.41
CA GLU A 185 -6.48 13.50 5.53
C GLU A 185 -7.26 12.49 6.39
N ALA A 186 -6.62 11.44 6.91
CA ALA A 186 -7.28 10.31 7.59
C ALA A 186 -7.97 10.66 8.93
N GLY A 187 -7.79 11.89 9.43
CA GLY A 187 -8.52 12.38 10.60
C GLY A 187 -10.03 12.53 10.35
N ARG A 188 -10.46 12.66 9.09
CA ARG A 188 -11.87 12.62 8.69
C ARG A 188 -12.28 11.24 8.20
N GLU A 189 -13.56 10.94 8.33
CA GLU A 189 -14.12 9.70 7.80
C GLU A 189 -13.90 9.60 6.29
N GLY A 190 -13.40 8.46 5.83
CA GLY A 190 -13.05 8.23 4.43
C GLY A 190 -11.79 8.96 3.94
N GLY A 191 -11.02 9.58 4.83
CA GLY A 191 -9.88 10.43 4.45
C GLY A 191 -8.57 9.70 4.13
N ALA A 192 -8.45 8.42 4.50
CA ALA A 192 -7.28 7.61 4.14
C ALA A 192 -7.24 7.31 2.64
N GLN A 193 -6.04 7.25 2.08
CA GLN A 193 -5.81 7.04 0.65
C GLN A 193 -4.85 5.88 0.43
N ASN A 194 -5.30 4.84 -0.25
CA ASN A 194 -4.51 3.61 -0.46
C ASN A 194 -3.85 3.60 -1.84
N TYR A 195 -2.56 3.25 -1.89
CA TYR A 195 -1.77 3.17 -3.12
C TYR A 195 -1.21 1.76 -3.32
N PRO A 196 -2.06 0.74 -3.55
CA PRO A 196 -1.60 -0.61 -3.80
C PRO A 196 -0.93 -0.70 -5.17
N GLN A 197 0.21 -1.37 -5.25
CA GLN A 197 0.98 -1.62 -6.47
C GLN A 197 1.35 -3.10 -6.49
N CYS A 198 0.90 -3.82 -7.53
CA CYS A 198 1.15 -5.25 -7.66
C CYS A 198 2.28 -5.54 -8.65
N VAL A 199 3.10 -6.53 -8.31
CA VAL A 199 4.21 -7.03 -9.14
C VAL A 199 4.15 -8.55 -9.14
N SER A 200 4.30 -9.18 -10.30
CA SER A 200 4.46 -10.64 -10.39
C SER A 200 5.92 -11.02 -10.13
N ILE A 201 6.15 -11.92 -9.18
CA ILE A 201 7.47 -12.44 -8.83
C ILE A 201 7.48 -13.97 -8.91
N ASP A 202 8.63 -14.56 -9.24
CA ASP A 202 8.88 -16.00 -9.30
C ASP A 202 9.95 -16.36 -8.26
N VAL A 203 9.50 -16.80 -7.09
CA VAL A 203 10.33 -17.10 -5.93
C VAL A 203 11.09 -18.40 -6.16
N GLN A 204 12.42 -18.30 -6.19
CA GLN A 204 13.35 -19.41 -6.36
C GLN A 204 13.84 -19.93 -5.00
N GLY A 205 13.96 -21.26 -4.88
CA GLY A 205 14.37 -21.89 -3.63
C GLY A 205 13.34 -21.73 -2.51
N GLY A 206 13.80 -21.60 -1.26
CA GLY A 206 12.94 -21.43 -0.11
C GLY A 206 12.60 -22.74 0.62
N GLY A 207 11.48 -22.73 1.33
CA GLY A 207 11.03 -23.83 2.17
C GLY A 207 9.75 -24.49 1.65
N SER A 208 8.86 -24.82 2.58
CA SER A 208 7.56 -25.46 2.28
C SER A 208 6.39 -24.76 2.97
N GLU A 209 6.65 -23.63 3.62
CA GLU A 209 5.63 -22.87 4.34
C GLU A 209 4.63 -22.29 3.33
N LYS A 210 3.35 -22.42 3.67
CA LYS A 210 2.23 -21.85 2.91
C LYS A 210 1.39 -21.04 3.89
N PRO A 211 1.79 -19.81 4.21
CA PRO A 211 1.07 -18.99 5.16
C PRO A 211 -0.38 -18.79 4.72
N PRO A 212 -1.36 -18.83 5.64
CA PRO A 212 -2.73 -18.49 5.30
C PRO A 212 -2.80 -17.02 4.92
N GLY A 213 -3.51 -16.73 3.82
CA GLY A 213 -3.74 -15.35 3.37
C GLY A 213 -5.18 -14.90 3.64
N VAL A 214 -5.42 -13.61 3.37
CA VAL A 214 -6.73 -12.95 3.44
C VAL A 214 -6.99 -12.29 2.10
N ARG A 215 -8.24 -12.25 1.63
CA ARG A 215 -8.58 -11.51 0.41
C ARG A 215 -8.27 -10.03 0.59
N ALA A 216 -7.78 -9.37 -0.46
CA ALA A 216 -7.49 -7.94 -0.38
C ALA A 216 -8.74 -7.10 -0.02
N THR A 217 -9.93 -7.54 -0.44
CA THR A 217 -11.22 -6.92 -0.09
C THR A 217 -11.65 -7.10 1.36
N GLU A 218 -10.85 -7.80 2.16
CA GLU A 218 -11.06 -8.07 3.58
C GLU A 218 -9.88 -7.55 4.44
N LEU A 219 -8.84 -6.96 3.84
CA LEU A 219 -7.68 -6.43 4.56
C LEU A 219 -8.05 -5.25 5.46
N TYR A 220 -8.94 -4.38 5.00
CA TYR A 220 -9.19 -3.08 5.63
C TYR A 220 -10.68 -2.83 5.87
N ARG A 221 -10.97 -2.11 6.96
CA ARG A 221 -12.30 -1.58 7.27
C ARG A 221 -12.20 -0.09 7.49
N ALA A 222 -13.25 0.64 7.10
CA ALA A 222 -13.31 2.10 7.24
C ALA A 222 -13.08 2.61 8.68
N ASN A 223 -13.40 1.78 9.68
CA ASN A 223 -13.27 2.11 11.10
C ASN A 223 -12.07 1.44 11.79
N ASP A 224 -11.15 0.82 11.04
CA ASP A 224 -9.90 0.34 11.63
C ASP A 224 -9.13 1.55 12.20
N GLU A 225 -8.53 1.37 13.39
CA GLU A 225 -7.86 2.46 14.11
C GLU A 225 -6.74 3.11 13.29
N GLY A 226 -6.06 2.33 12.44
CA GLY A 226 -5.02 2.81 11.53
C GLY A 226 -5.52 3.47 10.23
N ILE A 227 -6.84 3.41 9.96
CA ILE A 227 -7.46 3.98 8.76
C ILE A 227 -8.12 5.32 9.06
N LYS A 228 -8.90 5.42 10.14
CA LYS A 228 -9.44 6.71 10.61
C LYS A 228 -8.55 7.25 11.72
N PHE A 229 -7.44 7.87 11.31
CA PHE A 229 -6.35 8.26 12.20
C PHE A 229 -5.93 9.72 11.99
N ASN A 230 -5.83 10.50 13.07
CA ASN A 230 -5.38 11.90 13.01
C ASN A 230 -3.90 12.00 13.38
N ILE A 231 -3.05 12.20 12.38
CA ILE A 231 -1.59 12.33 12.53
C ILE A 231 -1.16 13.69 13.12
N TYR A 232 -2.05 14.68 13.24
CA TYR A 232 -1.69 16.04 13.70
C TYR A 232 -1.79 16.18 15.22
N LYS A 233 -1.32 15.18 15.96
CA LYS A 233 -1.23 15.17 17.43
C LYS A 233 0.16 14.72 17.85
N ASP A 234 0.62 15.19 19.01
CA ASP A 234 1.86 14.71 19.61
C ASP A 234 1.63 13.40 20.37
N ASN A 235 2.70 12.64 20.61
CA ASN A 235 2.70 11.34 21.29
C ASN A 235 1.75 10.32 20.64
N LEU A 236 1.86 10.17 19.32
CA LEU A 236 1.08 9.21 18.55
C LEU A 236 1.48 7.76 18.87
N GLU A 237 0.48 6.89 18.94
CA GLU A 237 0.62 5.44 18.82
C GLU A 237 -0.19 4.99 17.62
N TYR A 238 0.35 4.10 16.79
CA TYR A 238 -0.27 3.71 15.53
C TYR A 238 -0.41 2.19 15.39
N SER A 239 -1.64 1.73 15.18
CA SER A 239 -1.97 0.35 14.84
C SER A 239 -1.95 0.19 13.32
N ILE A 240 -1.09 -0.68 12.80
CA ILE A 240 -0.98 -0.90 11.35
C ILE A 240 -2.19 -1.72 10.89
N PRO A 241 -2.96 -1.27 9.88
CA PRO A 241 -4.14 -1.98 9.43
C PRO A 241 -3.80 -3.31 8.73
N GLY A 242 -4.79 -4.21 8.60
CA GLY A 242 -4.62 -5.51 7.97
C GLY A 242 -4.10 -6.64 8.90
N PRO A 243 -3.87 -7.85 8.35
CA PRO A 243 -3.43 -9.00 9.12
C PRO A 243 -2.03 -8.79 9.73
N PRO A 244 -1.63 -9.57 10.74
CA PRO A 244 -0.27 -9.52 11.27
C PRO A 244 0.78 -9.91 10.21
N VAL A 245 1.99 -9.39 10.38
CA VAL A 245 3.18 -9.85 9.62
C VAL A 245 3.41 -11.34 9.90
N LEU A 246 3.83 -12.09 8.89
CA LEU A 246 4.20 -13.50 9.01
C LEU A 246 5.17 -13.71 10.20
N GLY A 247 4.84 -14.65 11.08
CA GLY A 247 5.61 -14.91 12.31
C GLY A 247 5.39 -13.87 13.45
N GLY A 248 4.64 -12.80 13.19
CA GLY A 248 4.21 -11.81 14.17
C GLY A 248 2.97 -12.25 14.95
N GLN A 249 2.73 -11.59 16.10
CA GLN A 249 1.51 -11.77 16.87
C GLN A 249 0.35 -10.97 16.23
N PRO A 250 -0.90 -11.46 16.25
CA PRO A 250 -2.06 -10.67 15.86
C PRO A 250 -2.12 -9.37 16.64
N GLN A 251 -2.17 -8.21 15.97
CA GLN A 251 -2.59 -6.98 16.63
C GLN A 251 -4.07 -7.17 17.02
N GLN A 252 -4.38 -7.06 18.31
CA GLN A 252 -5.75 -7.19 18.79
C GLN A 252 -6.59 -6.04 18.20
N GLN A 253 -7.37 -6.33 17.16
CA GLN A 253 -8.48 -5.46 16.80
C GLN A 253 -9.44 -5.38 18.00
N PRO A 254 -9.91 -4.18 18.39
CA PRO A 254 -10.97 -4.08 19.36
C PRO A 254 -12.21 -4.81 18.83
N GLN A 255 -12.58 -5.93 19.44
CA GLN A 255 -13.87 -6.55 19.17
C GLN A 255 -14.97 -5.56 19.56
N PRO A 256 -16.08 -5.45 18.79
CA PRO A 256 -17.24 -4.68 19.23
C PRO A 256 -17.68 -5.22 20.59
N GLN A 257 -17.61 -4.36 21.62
CA GLN A 257 -18.00 -4.74 22.96
C GLN A 257 -19.47 -5.20 22.92
N PRO A 258 -19.80 -6.38 23.48
CA PRO A 258 -21.20 -6.76 23.64
C PRO A 258 -21.90 -5.68 24.48
N PRO A 259 -23.16 -5.34 24.16
CA PRO A 259 -23.87 -4.26 24.84
C PRO A 259 -23.85 -4.49 26.34
N GLN A 260 -23.25 -3.55 27.08
CA GLN A 260 -23.19 -3.61 28.52
C GLN A 260 -24.63 -3.50 29.07
N ASN A 261 -25.12 -4.60 29.61
CA ASN A 261 -26.37 -4.61 30.36
C ASN A 261 -26.23 -3.62 31.53
N PRO A 262 -27.15 -2.66 31.73
CA PRO A 262 -27.01 -1.66 32.78
C PRO A 262 -26.96 -2.35 34.14
N THR A 263 -25.79 -2.36 34.77
CA THR A 263 -25.61 -2.88 36.12
C THR A 263 -26.56 -2.16 37.07
N ARG A 264 -27.50 -2.94 37.63
CA ARG A 264 -28.44 -2.51 38.67
C ARG A 264 -27.63 -2.00 39.88
N ARG A 265 -27.50 -0.69 40.03
CA ARG A 265 -26.90 -0.07 41.23
C ARG A 265 -27.66 -0.57 42.46
N ARG A 266 -27.05 -1.43 43.28
CA ARG A 266 -27.55 -1.71 44.63
C ARG A 266 -27.38 -0.44 45.46
N ARG A 267 -28.48 0.28 45.69
CA ARG A 267 -28.53 1.34 46.71
C ARG A 267 -28.27 0.70 48.07
N ARG A 268 -27.18 1.07 48.73
CA ARG A 268 -27.03 0.84 50.18
C ARG A 268 -27.98 1.80 50.89
N VAL A 269 -28.95 1.26 51.61
CA VAL A 269 -29.78 2.03 52.54
C VAL A 269 -28.99 2.15 53.83
N ALA A 270 -28.66 3.38 54.25
CA ALA A 270 -28.13 3.65 55.57
C ALA A 270 -29.28 3.59 56.57
N VAL A 271 -29.15 2.74 57.59
CA VAL A 271 -30.03 2.75 58.77
C VAL A 271 -29.40 3.71 59.77
N VAL A 272 -30.14 4.76 60.12
CA VAL A 272 -29.80 5.72 61.17
C VAL A 272 -30.55 5.30 62.43
N TYR A 273 -29.84 5.20 63.56
CA TYR A 273 -30.44 5.28 64.91
C TYR A 273 -30.18 6.68 65.45
#